data_AF-A0A2M7DJV9-F1
#
_entry.id   AF-A0A2M7DJV9-F1
#
_cell.length_a   1.000
_cell.length_b   1.000
_cell.length_c   1.000
_cell.angle_alpha   90.00
_cell.angle_beta   90.00
_cell.angle_gamma   90.00
#
_symmetry.space_group_name_H-M   'P 1'
#
loop_
_entity.id
_entity.type
_entity.pdbx_description
1 polymer ?
#
loop_
_entity_poly.entity_id
_entity_poly.type
_entity_poly.pdbx_seq_one_letter_code
_entity_poly.pdbx_strand_id
1 'polypeptide(L)'
;MKYIIYIIIFACFLSCKAQKTESKVEIFDTSKFEHPELISDFISAEWEKVFKAKDSLLNIGESVIPDLLKLMDNPKAFQKLQNTADLIYPGATEFWGHGWVIDYDLDWIAIRAGWAMENLTSQHFGFTENVITEKELMDLHKKDYAIYIETGIHNVNFKRQKFKELDAIIKKAENWWKNNQDNWTPLSGLKDAIFSNDINRQLDAIQQMRFTRFKIKGYNQEWFEREIKARIIELNKTDDEELKLQTKYLLR
;
A
#
# COMPACT_ATOMS: atom_id res chain seq x y z
N MET A 1 61.44 40.71 -29.10
CA MET A 1 60.97 40.11 -27.83
C MET A 1 59.57 39.55 -28.05
N LYS A 2 59.44 38.22 -28.06
CA LYS A 2 58.18 37.50 -28.30
C LYS A 2 57.61 37.08 -26.94
N TYR A 3 56.41 37.53 -26.59
CA TYR A 3 55.67 37.01 -25.44
C TYR A 3 54.62 36.02 -25.95
N ILE A 4 54.78 34.75 -25.59
CA ILE A 4 53.80 33.69 -25.81
C ILE A 4 53.01 33.55 -24.51
N ILE A 5 51.72 33.88 -24.55
CA ILE A 5 50.80 33.69 -23.43
C ILE A 5 50.23 32.28 -23.55
N TYR A 6 50.59 31.40 -22.61
CA TYR A 6 49.96 30.09 -22.47
C TYR A 6 48.66 30.24 -21.67
N ILE A 7 47.52 30.00 -22.32
CA ILE A 7 46.23 29.83 -21.66
C ILE A 7 46.13 28.36 -21.23
N ILE A 8 46.25 28.11 -19.93
CA ILE A 8 45.97 26.80 -19.33
C ILE A 8 44.46 26.74 -19.07
N ILE A 9 43.74 25.99 -19.91
CA ILE A 9 42.33 25.66 -19.67
C ILE A 9 42.31 24.49 -18.68
N PHE A 10 42.01 24.79 -17.41
CA PHE A 10 41.74 23.78 -16.39
C PHE A 10 40.31 23.25 -16.62
N ALA A 11 40.19 22.13 -17.33
CA ALA A 11 38.93 21.40 -17.40
C ALA A 11 38.70 20.69 -16.06
N CYS A 12 37.95 21.33 -15.16
CA CYS A 12 37.42 20.67 -13.98
C CYS A 12 36.39 19.62 -14.43
N PHE A 13 36.86 18.38 -14.60
CA PHE A 13 35.97 17.21 -14.58
C PHE A 13 35.47 17.05 -13.14
N LEU A 14 34.41 17.77 -12.81
CA LEU A 14 33.55 17.41 -11.69
C LEU A 14 32.95 16.04 -12.05
N SER A 15 33.60 15.01 -11.52
CA SER A 15 33.07 13.65 -11.44
C SER A 15 31.78 13.71 -10.62
N CYS A 16 30.66 14.02 -11.28
CA CYS A 16 29.34 13.66 -10.84
C CYS A 16 29.33 12.14 -10.68
N LYS A 17 29.68 11.65 -9.48
CA LYS A 17 29.16 10.38 -8.99
C LYS A 17 27.68 10.60 -8.71
N ALA A 18 26.91 10.81 -9.77
CA ALA A 18 25.50 10.49 -9.76
C ALA A 18 25.47 8.99 -9.45
N GLN A 19 24.95 8.68 -8.27
CA GLN A 19 24.71 7.33 -7.83
C GLN A 19 23.63 6.74 -8.74
N LYS A 20 24.05 6.31 -9.93
CA LYS A 20 23.36 5.33 -10.77
C LYS A 20 23.42 4.01 -10.00
N THR A 21 22.67 3.92 -8.92
CA THR A 21 22.15 2.62 -8.53
C THR A 21 21.12 2.29 -9.59
N GLU A 22 21.60 1.68 -10.67
CA GLU A 22 20.77 0.94 -11.61
C GLU A 22 20.07 -0.16 -10.80
N SER A 23 18.94 0.20 -10.20
CA SER A 23 17.87 -0.74 -9.90
C SER A 23 17.40 -1.23 -11.26
N LYS A 24 18.09 -2.24 -11.81
CA LYS A 24 17.51 -3.07 -12.86
C LYS A 24 16.28 -3.69 -12.20
N VAL A 25 15.13 -3.09 -12.45
CA VAL A 25 13.85 -3.77 -12.29
C VAL A 25 14.01 -5.04 -13.09
N GLU A 26 14.11 -6.19 -12.42
CA GLU A 26 13.93 -7.44 -13.13
C GLU A 26 12.56 -7.31 -13.78
N ILE A 27 12.55 -7.22 -15.11
CA ILE A 27 11.32 -7.10 -15.87
C ILE A 27 10.52 -8.34 -15.51
N PHE A 28 9.40 -8.15 -14.80
CA PHE A 28 8.49 -9.25 -14.54
C PHE A 28 8.00 -9.76 -15.88
N ASP A 29 8.27 -11.03 -16.15
CA ASP A 29 7.65 -11.73 -17.25
C ASP A 29 6.17 -11.96 -16.89
N THR A 30 5.33 -10.99 -17.27
CA THR A 30 3.90 -11.00 -16.93
C THR A 30 3.15 -12.12 -17.65
N SER A 31 3.72 -12.73 -18.68
CA SER A 31 3.09 -13.85 -19.41
C SER A 31 2.85 -15.10 -18.56
N LYS A 32 3.51 -15.18 -17.39
CA LYS A 32 3.38 -16.28 -16.43
C LYS A 32 2.22 -16.11 -15.44
N PHE A 33 1.50 -15.00 -15.48
CA PHE A 33 0.40 -14.70 -14.57
C PHE A 33 -0.93 -15.07 -15.24
N GLU A 34 -1.95 -15.36 -14.44
CA GLU A 34 -3.30 -15.60 -14.95
C GLU A 34 -3.92 -14.32 -15.53
N HIS A 35 -3.56 -13.17 -14.95
CA HIS A 35 -4.06 -11.85 -15.35
C HIS A 35 -2.93 -10.91 -15.83
N PRO A 36 -2.24 -11.22 -16.94
CA PRO A 36 -1.00 -10.56 -17.35
C PRO A 36 -1.13 -9.03 -17.56
N GLU A 37 -2.23 -8.57 -18.16
CA GLU A 37 -2.47 -7.14 -18.42
C GLU A 37 -2.68 -6.35 -17.12
N LEU A 38 -3.51 -6.88 -16.22
CA LEU A 38 -3.75 -6.26 -14.91
C LEU A 38 -2.48 -6.26 -14.04
N ILE A 39 -1.71 -7.35 -14.06
CA ILE A 39 -0.43 -7.40 -13.34
C ILE A 39 0.56 -6.40 -13.91
N SER A 40 0.62 -6.25 -15.25
CA SER A 40 1.46 -5.24 -15.90
C SER A 40 1.11 -3.82 -15.45
N ASP A 41 -0.18 -3.47 -15.40
CA ASP A 41 -0.61 -2.16 -14.92
C ASP A 41 -0.40 -1.99 -13.41
N PHE A 42 -0.57 -3.06 -12.62
CA PHE A 42 -0.38 -3.06 -11.17
C PHE A 42 1.08 -2.86 -10.74
N ILE A 43 2.04 -3.36 -11.52
CA ILE A 43 3.48 -3.14 -11.27
C ILE A 43 4.04 -1.89 -11.95
N SER A 44 3.19 -1.11 -12.65
CA SER A 44 3.59 0.13 -13.34
C SER A 44 4.15 1.18 -12.37
N ALA A 45 4.85 2.17 -12.92
CA ALA A 45 5.20 3.40 -12.21
C ALA A 45 3.99 4.35 -12.05
N GLU A 46 3.03 4.29 -12.98
CA GLU A 46 1.91 5.24 -13.05
C GLU A 46 0.87 4.94 -11.96
N TRP A 47 0.72 5.84 -10.98
CA TRP A 47 -0.20 5.63 -9.85
C TRP A 47 -1.64 5.33 -10.28
N GLU A 48 -2.16 6.06 -11.27
CA GLU A 48 -3.52 5.85 -11.76
C GLU A 48 -3.74 4.42 -12.29
N LYS A 49 -2.73 3.86 -12.98
CA LYS A 49 -2.77 2.46 -13.45
C LYS A 49 -2.73 1.49 -12.30
N VAL A 50 -1.82 1.72 -11.35
CA VAL A 50 -1.65 0.86 -10.17
C VAL A 50 -2.95 0.78 -9.36
N PHE A 51 -3.57 1.93 -9.08
CA PHE A 51 -4.80 2.00 -8.31
C PHE A 51 -5.97 1.32 -9.03
N LYS A 52 -6.18 1.60 -10.32
CA LYS A 52 -7.24 0.96 -11.12
C LYS A 52 -7.04 -0.54 -11.27
N ALA A 53 -5.79 -0.97 -11.48
CA ALA A 53 -5.45 -2.38 -11.59
C ALA A 53 -5.71 -3.10 -10.26
N LYS A 54 -5.32 -2.51 -9.12
CA LYS A 54 -5.65 -3.06 -7.80
C LYS A 54 -7.15 -3.28 -7.65
N ASP A 55 -7.96 -2.25 -7.87
CA ASP A 55 -9.41 -2.38 -7.69
C ASP A 55 -10.00 -3.46 -8.60
N SER A 56 -9.49 -3.57 -9.82
CA SER A 56 -9.87 -4.62 -10.76
C SER A 56 -9.48 -6.02 -10.25
N LEU A 57 -8.25 -6.20 -9.76
CA LEU A 57 -7.76 -7.43 -9.14
C LEU A 57 -8.61 -7.82 -7.92
N LEU A 58 -8.96 -6.87 -7.04
CA LEU A 58 -9.82 -7.13 -5.88
C LEU A 58 -11.24 -7.56 -6.26
N ASN A 59 -11.79 -7.04 -7.36
CA ASN A 59 -13.10 -7.45 -7.86
C ASN A 59 -13.10 -8.86 -8.49
N ILE A 60 -11.94 -9.38 -8.90
CA ILE A 60 -11.81 -10.79 -9.33
C ILE A 60 -11.95 -11.73 -8.13
N GLY A 61 -11.33 -11.39 -7.00
CA GLY A 61 -11.44 -12.15 -5.76
C GLY A 61 -10.39 -13.25 -5.66
N GLU A 62 -10.81 -14.44 -5.22
CA GLU A 62 -9.93 -15.55 -4.83
C GLU A 62 -8.86 -15.94 -5.86
N SER A 63 -9.20 -16.01 -7.15
CA SER A 63 -8.27 -16.47 -8.20
C SER A 63 -7.06 -15.56 -8.39
N VAL A 64 -7.09 -14.33 -7.88
CA VAL A 64 -5.96 -13.40 -7.99
C VAL A 64 -4.87 -13.64 -6.94
N ILE A 65 -5.17 -14.38 -5.87
CA ILE A 65 -4.23 -14.59 -4.75
C ILE A 65 -2.92 -15.25 -5.21
N PRO A 66 -2.92 -16.30 -6.04
CA PRO A 66 -1.68 -16.88 -6.57
C PRO A 66 -0.81 -15.87 -7.35
N ASP A 67 -1.42 -15.01 -8.16
CA ASP A 67 -0.72 -13.96 -8.90
C ASP A 67 -0.11 -12.91 -7.96
N LEU A 68 -0.83 -12.51 -6.91
CA LEU A 68 -0.30 -11.60 -5.87
C LEU A 68 0.87 -12.22 -5.10
N LEU A 69 0.78 -13.50 -4.73
CA LEU A 69 1.89 -14.21 -4.06
C LEU A 69 3.11 -14.32 -4.97
N LYS A 70 2.91 -14.59 -6.26
CA LYS A 70 4.02 -14.65 -7.24
C LYS A 70 4.76 -13.33 -7.40
N LEU A 71 4.09 -12.19 -7.25
CA LEU A 71 4.77 -10.88 -7.21
C LEU A 71 5.70 -10.74 -5.98
N MET A 72 5.42 -11.47 -4.90
CA MET A 72 6.22 -11.47 -3.68
C MET A 72 7.47 -12.35 -3.79
N ASP A 73 7.56 -13.26 -4.78
CA ASP A 73 8.74 -14.12 -5.01
C ASP A 73 10.02 -13.29 -5.29
N ASN A 74 9.86 -12.03 -5.72
CA ASN A 74 10.94 -11.08 -5.89
C ASN A 74 10.83 -9.91 -4.89
N PRO A 75 11.19 -10.10 -3.62
CA PRO A 75 11.01 -9.08 -2.57
C PRO A 75 11.83 -7.80 -2.78
N LYS A 76 12.82 -7.84 -3.69
CA LYS A 76 13.68 -6.69 -4.02
C LYS A 76 13.21 -5.93 -5.26
N ALA A 77 12.17 -6.40 -5.94
CA ALA A 77 11.63 -5.68 -7.08
C ALA A 77 11.10 -4.32 -6.64
N PHE A 78 11.59 -3.27 -7.30
CA PHE A 78 11.36 -1.89 -6.94
C PHE A 78 10.93 -1.11 -8.17
N GLN A 79 9.79 -0.41 -8.09
CA GLN A 79 9.31 0.50 -9.12
C GLN A 79 8.74 1.74 -8.45
N LYS A 80 9.51 2.83 -8.53
CA LYS A 80 9.10 4.13 -7.98
C LYS A 80 7.77 4.56 -8.59
N LEU A 81 6.76 4.83 -7.76
CA LEU A 81 5.53 5.44 -8.23
C LEU A 81 5.77 6.87 -8.71
N GLN A 82 5.07 7.22 -9.78
CA GLN A 82 5.04 8.51 -10.45
C GLN A 82 3.59 8.98 -10.56
N ASN A 83 3.41 10.28 -10.79
CA ASN A 83 2.10 10.91 -10.95
C ASN A 83 1.17 10.60 -9.77
N THR A 84 1.73 10.66 -8.56
CA THR A 84 1.07 10.28 -7.30
C THR A 84 0.10 11.34 -6.79
N ALA A 85 0.15 12.56 -7.33
CA ALA A 85 -0.70 13.69 -6.94
C ALA A 85 -0.74 13.86 -5.40
N ASP A 86 -1.91 13.64 -4.79
CA ASP A 86 -2.14 13.75 -3.36
C ASP A 86 -1.92 12.44 -2.58
N LEU A 87 -1.29 11.42 -3.17
CA LEU A 87 -1.00 10.18 -2.46
C LEU A 87 0.15 10.40 -1.47
N ILE A 88 -0.13 10.14 -0.19
CA ILE A 88 0.83 10.23 0.89
C ILE A 88 1.19 8.81 1.33
N TYR A 89 2.42 8.39 1.09
CA TYR A 89 2.91 7.04 1.40
C TYR A 89 4.42 7.08 1.69
N PRO A 90 5.02 6.05 2.33
CA PRO A 90 6.43 6.09 2.76
C PRO A 90 7.45 6.39 1.66
N GLY A 91 7.12 6.06 0.40
CA GLY A 91 7.96 6.40 -0.73
C GLY A 91 7.83 7.86 -1.19
N ALA A 92 6.73 8.56 -0.90
CA ALA A 92 6.41 9.88 -1.43
C ALA A 92 7.54 10.89 -1.21
N THR A 93 7.69 11.81 -2.15
CA THR A 93 8.65 12.93 -2.09
C THR A 93 7.98 14.30 -2.03
N GLU A 94 6.70 14.37 -2.41
CA GLU A 94 5.89 15.59 -2.41
C GLU A 94 4.40 15.28 -2.22
N PHE A 95 3.64 16.23 -1.65
CA PHE A 95 2.15 16.24 -1.68
C PHE A 95 1.61 17.65 -1.38
N TRP A 96 0.32 17.89 -1.63
CA TRP A 96 -0.31 19.23 -1.65
C TRP A 96 -1.01 19.66 -0.35
N GLY A 97 -0.59 19.11 0.80
CA GLY A 97 -1.21 19.44 2.10
C GLY A 97 -2.52 18.72 2.42
N HIS A 98 -3.08 17.99 1.46
CA HIS A 98 -4.17 17.04 1.63
C HIS A 98 -3.85 15.75 0.89
N GLY A 99 -4.62 14.69 1.14
CA GLY A 99 -4.42 13.47 0.39
C GLY A 99 -4.95 12.21 1.00
N TRP A 100 -4.73 11.12 0.26
CA TRP A 100 -4.99 9.78 0.74
C TRP A 100 -3.70 9.20 1.32
N VAL A 101 -3.74 8.83 2.59
CA VAL A 101 -2.63 8.17 3.26
C VAL A 101 -2.71 6.68 3.00
N ILE A 102 -1.63 6.10 2.47
CA ILE A 102 -1.41 4.66 2.35
C ILE A 102 -0.12 4.31 3.08
N ASP A 103 -0.25 3.54 4.15
CA ASP A 103 0.82 3.14 5.07
C ASP A 103 1.68 1.96 4.58
N TYR A 104 1.74 1.80 3.25
CA TYR A 104 2.51 0.77 2.56
C TYR A 104 3.57 1.44 1.70
N ASP A 105 4.82 0.97 1.75
CA ASP A 105 5.87 1.42 0.84
C ASP A 105 5.65 0.82 -0.57
N LEU A 106 4.69 1.40 -1.30
CA LEU A 106 4.20 0.93 -2.59
C LEU A 106 5.27 0.93 -3.69
N ASP A 107 6.44 1.53 -3.47
CA ASP A 107 7.55 1.45 -4.42
C ASP A 107 8.14 0.03 -4.49
N TRP A 108 7.98 -0.79 -3.45
CA TRP A 108 8.38 -2.20 -3.46
C TRP A 108 7.21 -3.07 -3.94
N ILE A 109 7.44 -3.84 -5.00
CA ILE A 109 6.38 -4.62 -5.65
C ILE A 109 5.79 -5.68 -4.72
N ALA A 110 6.61 -6.34 -3.90
CA ALA A 110 6.12 -7.32 -2.93
C ALA A 110 5.21 -6.68 -1.86
N ILE A 111 5.51 -5.45 -1.43
CA ILE A 111 4.69 -4.73 -0.45
C ILE A 111 3.40 -4.23 -1.09
N ARG A 112 3.48 -3.74 -2.33
CA ARG A 112 2.31 -3.38 -3.12
C ARG A 112 1.38 -4.58 -3.32
N ALA A 113 1.92 -5.76 -3.60
CA ALA A 113 1.15 -7.01 -3.64
C ALA A 113 0.57 -7.35 -2.26
N GLY A 114 1.33 -7.15 -1.18
CA GLY A 114 0.89 -7.31 0.20
C GLY A 114 -0.30 -6.41 0.54
N TRP A 115 -0.26 -5.16 0.12
CA TRP A 115 -1.37 -4.20 0.25
C TRP A 115 -2.66 -4.70 -0.43
N ALA A 116 -2.56 -5.19 -1.67
CA ALA A 116 -3.71 -5.78 -2.36
C ALA A 116 -4.19 -7.06 -1.64
N MET A 117 -3.27 -7.91 -1.20
CA MET A 117 -3.57 -9.17 -0.52
C MET A 117 -4.27 -8.94 0.82
N GLU A 118 -3.80 -8.03 1.67
CA GLU A 118 -4.42 -7.68 2.95
C GLU A 118 -5.80 -7.06 2.75
N ASN A 119 -5.97 -6.17 1.76
CA ASN A 119 -7.26 -5.58 1.43
C ASN A 119 -8.27 -6.61 0.88
N LEU A 120 -7.83 -7.56 0.07
CA LEU A 120 -8.67 -8.63 -0.46
C LEU A 120 -9.14 -9.58 0.63
N THR A 121 -8.21 -9.95 1.52
CA THR A 121 -8.39 -11.05 2.46
C THR A 121 -8.87 -10.63 3.84
N SER A 122 -8.88 -9.31 4.10
CA SER A 122 -9.07 -8.72 5.42
C SER A 122 -8.15 -9.35 6.47
N GLN A 123 -6.94 -9.76 6.04
CA GLN A 123 -5.87 -10.24 6.91
C GLN A 123 -4.90 -9.11 7.20
N HIS A 124 -4.14 -9.29 8.28
CA HIS A 124 -3.04 -8.41 8.66
C HIS A 124 -1.77 -9.27 8.76
N PHE A 125 -1.09 -9.41 7.63
CA PHE A 125 0.17 -10.15 7.53
C PHE A 125 1.34 -9.34 8.09
N GLY A 126 1.29 -8.02 7.96
CA GLY A 126 2.27 -7.08 8.51
C GLY A 126 3.00 -6.27 7.42
N PHE A 127 2.42 -6.08 6.24
CA PHE A 127 3.09 -5.34 5.15
C PHE A 127 3.17 -3.82 5.38
N THR A 128 2.49 -3.29 6.39
CA THR A 128 2.43 -1.86 6.75
C THR A 128 3.66 -1.34 7.52
N GLU A 129 4.81 -2.00 7.45
CA GLU A 129 5.96 -1.78 8.36
C GLU A 129 6.71 -0.43 8.25
N ASN A 130 6.14 0.59 7.59
CA ASN A 130 6.58 1.98 7.68
C ASN A 130 5.37 2.90 7.78
N VAL A 131 4.50 2.67 8.77
CA VAL A 131 3.31 3.50 8.98
C VAL A 131 3.71 4.97 9.06
N ILE A 132 3.19 5.77 8.13
CA ILE A 132 3.21 7.21 8.27
C ILE A 132 2.25 7.53 9.40
N THR A 133 2.79 7.97 10.53
CA THR A 133 1.97 8.34 11.68
C THR A 133 1.32 9.70 11.45
N GLU A 134 0.14 9.91 12.03
CA GLU A 134 -0.49 11.25 12.08
C GLU A 134 0.47 12.29 12.68
N LYS A 135 1.27 11.88 13.67
CA LYS A 135 2.30 12.73 14.25
C LYS A 135 3.33 13.18 13.21
N GLU A 136 3.84 12.28 12.38
CA GLU A 136 4.80 12.63 11.32
C GLU A 136 4.17 13.60 10.30
N LEU A 137 2.89 13.42 9.95
CA LEU A 137 2.16 14.36 9.10
C LEU A 137 1.99 15.73 9.75
N MET A 138 1.60 15.77 11.03
CA MET A 138 1.42 17.02 11.77
C MET A 138 2.74 17.75 12.03
N ASP A 139 3.81 17.03 12.34
CA ASP A 139 5.14 17.60 12.56
C ASP A 139 5.69 18.18 11.26
N LEU A 140 5.50 17.50 10.12
CA LEU A 140 5.82 18.02 8.80
C LEU A 140 5.05 19.31 8.50
N HIS A 141 3.73 19.29 8.70
CA HIS A 141 2.89 20.46 8.42
C HIS A 141 3.33 21.68 9.24
N LYS A 142 3.68 21.49 10.52
CA LYS A 142 4.18 22.56 11.38
C LYS A 142 5.56 23.07 10.98
N LYS A 143 6.48 22.17 10.62
CA LYS A 143 7.88 22.52 10.35
C LYS A 143 8.05 23.26 9.03
N ASP A 144 7.33 22.82 7.99
CA ASP A 144 7.50 23.32 6.63
C ASP A 144 6.35 24.25 6.20
N TYR A 145 5.53 24.72 7.14
CA TYR A 145 4.35 25.55 6.85
C TYR A 145 4.67 26.79 6.03
N ALA A 146 5.79 27.47 6.34
CA ALA A 146 6.21 28.67 5.59
C ALA A 146 6.51 28.35 4.12
N ILE A 147 7.19 27.23 3.85
CA ILE A 147 7.50 26.77 2.49
C ILE A 147 6.21 26.36 1.77
N TYR A 148 5.30 25.68 2.48
CA TYR A 148 4.00 25.30 1.95
C TYR A 148 3.15 26.51 1.55
N ILE A 149 3.14 27.58 2.37
CA ILE A 149 2.40 28.82 2.04
C ILE A 149 2.93 29.47 0.75
N GLU A 150 4.23 29.35 0.47
CA GLU A 150 4.83 29.90 -0.74
C GLU A 150 4.63 29.02 -1.99
N THR A 151 4.67 27.70 -1.83
CA THR A 151 4.75 26.74 -2.95
C THR A 151 3.48 25.92 -3.19
N GLY A 152 2.61 25.83 -2.18
CA GLY A 152 1.48 24.90 -2.14
C GLY A 152 1.87 23.43 -1.95
N ILE A 153 3.15 23.11 -1.76
CA ILE A 153 3.68 21.74 -1.75
C ILE A 153 4.51 21.50 -0.49
N HIS A 154 4.32 20.34 0.14
CA HIS A 154 5.23 19.81 1.14
C HIS A 154 6.26 18.90 0.49
N ASN A 155 7.55 19.17 0.68
CA ASN A 155 8.63 18.23 0.33
C ASN A 155 8.83 17.23 1.47
N VAL A 156 8.78 15.94 1.17
CA VAL A 156 8.86 14.89 2.19
C VAL A 156 9.99 13.91 1.90
N ASN A 157 10.49 13.32 2.98
CA ASN A 157 11.35 12.14 2.93
C ASN A 157 11.02 11.28 4.15
N PHE A 158 9.94 10.50 4.04
CA PHE A 158 9.64 9.50 5.04
C PHE A 158 10.79 8.48 4.99
N LYS A 159 11.50 8.32 6.12
CA LYS A 159 12.68 7.45 6.16
C LYS A 159 12.26 6.03 5.81
N ARG A 160 12.73 5.53 4.66
CA ARG A 160 12.58 4.13 4.27
C ARG A 160 13.40 3.27 5.23
N GLN A 161 12.75 2.55 6.14
CA GLN A 161 13.47 1.51 6.87
C GLN A 161 13.60 0.29 5.96
N LYS A 162 14.82 -0.27 5.90
CA LYS A 162 15.03 -1.58 5.30
C LYS A 162 14.31 -2.61 6.17
N PHE A 163 13.33 -3.29 5.59
CA PHE A 163 12.54 -4.31 6.30
C PHE A 163 13.46 -5.38 6.88
N LYS A 164 13.35 -5.59 8.19
CA LYS A 164 14.08 -6.66 8.87
C LYS A 164 13.36 -8.01 8.73
N GLU A 165 12.09 -8.01 8.28
CA GLU A 165 11.23 -9.19 8.36
C GLU A 165 10.35 -9.46 7.11
N LEU A 166 10.59 -8.78 5.97
CA LEU A 166 9.76 -8.95 4.76
C LEU A 166 9.65 -10.42 4.32
N ASP A 167 10.74 -11.19 4.37
CA ASP A 167 10.71 -12.62 4.04
C ASP A 167 9.82 -13.43 5.00
N ALA A 168 9.73 -13.02 6.27
CA ALA A 168 8.87 -13.68 7.25
C ALA A 168 7.38 -13.31 7.03
N ILE A 169 7.11 -12.05 6.68
CA ILE A 169 5.76 -11.56 6.34
C ILE A 169 5.24 -12.27 5.08
N ILE A 170 6.06 -12.39 4.02
CA ILE A 170 5.70 -13.11 2.80
C ILE A 170 5.38 -14.58 3.12
N LYS A 171 6.23 -15.27 3.90
CA LYS A 171 5.96 -16.64 4.35
C LYS A 171 4.66 -16.78 5.14
N LYS A 172 4.29 -15.77 5.94
CA LYS A 172 3.02 -15.75 6.67
C LYS A 172 1.84 -15.71 5.70
N ALA A 173 1.91 -14.87 4.67
CA ALA A 173 0.88 -14.79 3.62
C ALA A 173 0.77 -16.09 2.82
N GLU A 174 1.90 -16.67 2.41
CA GLU A 174 1.95 -17.96 1.70
C GLU A 174 1.35 -19.10 2.54
N ASN A 175 1.75 -19.21 3.81
CA ASN A 175 1.26 -20.26 4.71
C ASN A 175 -0.23 -20.08 4.99
N TRP A 176 -0.68 -18.83 5.15
CA TRP A 176 -2.10 -18.56 5.28
C TRP A 176 -2.86 -19.04 4.04
N TRP A 177 -2.39 -18.71 2.82
CA TRP A 177 -3.07 -19.15 1.61
C TRP A 177 -3.14 -20.67 1.49
N LYS A 178 -2.01 -21.37 1.69
CA LYS A 178 -1.94 -22.84 1.69
C LYS A 178 -2.96 -23.49 2.63
N ASN A 179 -3.22 -22.87 3.77
CA ASN A 179 -4.13 -23.41 4.79
C ASN A 179 -5.60 -23.04 4.56
N ASN A 180 -5.90 -22.06 3.71
CA ASN A 180 -7.25 -21.50 3.56
C ASN A 180 -7.82 -21.61 2.14
N GLN A 181 -6.99 -21.87 1.13
CA GLN A 181 -7.36 -21.82 -0.29
C GLN A 181 -8.64 -22.60 -0.65
N ASP A 182 -8.89 -23.75 -0.03
CA ASP A 182 -10.02 -24.60 -0.41
C ASP A 182 -11.39 -24.08 0.06
N ASN A 183 -11.42 -23.16 1.03
CA ASN A 183 -12.66 -22.71 1.68
C ASN A 183 -12.76 -21.19 1.83
N TRP A 184 -11.77 -20.45 1.37
CA TRP A 184 -11.72 -19.01 1.56
C TRP A 184 -12.48 -18.27 0.46
N THR A 185 -13.25 -17.26 0.86
CA THR A 185 -13.87 -16.30 -0.04
C THR A 185 -13.72 -14.90 0.54
N PRO A 186 -13.85 -13.82 -0.25
CA PRO A 186 -13.87 -12.47 0.32
C PRO A 186 -14.95 -12.27 1.40
N LEU A 187 -16.09 -12.95 1.27
CA LEU A 187 -17.18 -12.88 2.25
C LEU A 187 -16.82 -13.57 3.58
N SER A 188 -16.16 -14.73 3.51
CA SER A 188 -15.68 -15.41 4.73
C SER A 188 -14.52 -14.65 5.35
N GLY A 189 -13.59 -14.11 4.57
CA GLY A 189 -12.50 -13.25 5.05
C GLY A 189 -13.02 -12.01 5.80
N LEU A 190 -14.03 -11.34 5.25
CA LEU A 190 -14.71 -10.22 5.91
C LEU A 190 -15.30 -10.63 7.26
N LYS A 191 -16.05 -11.75 7.30
CA LYS A 191 -16.63 -12.27 8.55
C LYS A 191 -15.54 -12.61 9.57
N ASP A 192 -14.51 -13.33 9.15
CA ASP A 192 -13.40 -13.75 10.01
C ASP A 192 -12.64 -12.56 10.59
N ALA A 193 -12.52 -11.46 9.83
CA ALA A 193 -11.90 -10.22 10.31
C ALA A 193 -12.72 -9.55 11.41
N ILE A 194 -14.04 -9.48 11.26
CA ILE A 194 -14.96 -8.94 12.28
C ILE A 194 -14.96 -9.78 13.57
N PHE A 195 -14.83 -11.11 13.45
CA PHE A 195 -14.76 -12.02 14.59
C PHE A 195 -13.35 -12.19 15.16
N SER A 196 -12.32 -11.63 14.52
CA SER A 196 -10.96 -11.67 15.04
C SER A 196 -10.81 -10.83 16.32
N ASN A 197 -9.67 -10.97 17.00
CA ASN A 197 -9.25 -10.07 18.09
C ASN A 197 -8.24 -9.01 17.61
N ASP A 198 -8.03 -8.89 16.29
CA ASP A 198 -7.11 -7.92 15.71
C ASP A 198 -7.90 -6.67 15.31
N ILE A 199 -7.67 -5.56 16.02
CA ILE A 199 -8.36 -4.29 15.80
C ILE A 199 -8.15 -3.77 14.38
N ASN A 200 -6.96 -3.94 13.80
CA ASN A 200 -6.70 -3.47 12.43
C ASN A 200 -7.53 -4.25 11.41
N ARG A 201 -7.65 -5.58 11.59
CA ARG A 201 -8.52 -6.40 10.74
C ARG A 201 -9.99 -6.01 10.88
N GLN A 202 -10.44 -5.76 12.11
CA GLN A 202 -11.81 -5.32 12.38
C GLN A 202 -12.10 -3.96 11.72
N LEU A 203 -11.21 -2.99 11.88
CA LEU A 203 -11.33 -1.65 11.28
C LEU A 203 -11.33 -1.71 9.75
N ASP A 204 -10.41 -2.46 9.13
CA ASP A 204 -10.35 -2.61 7.67
C ASP A 204 -11.63 -3.25 7.10
N ALA A 205 -12.14 -4.29 7.76
CA ALA A 205 -13.40 -4.93 7.40
C ALA A 205 -14.60 -3.98 7.54
N ILE A 206 -14.66 -3.18 8.61
CA ILE A 206 -15.71 -2.17 8.79
C ILE A 206 -15.61 -1.08 7.72
N GLN A 207 -14.41 -0.60 7.40
CA GLN A 207 -14.22 0.37 6.33
C GLN A 207 -14.69 -0.18 4.98
N GLN A 208 -14.36 -1.44 4.64
CA GLN A 208 -14.83 -2.09 3.42
C GLN A 208 -16.37 -2.17 3.34
N MET A 209 -17.05 -2.33 4.48
CA MET A 209 -18.52 -2.32 4.52
C MET A 209 -19.11 -0.92 4.35
N ARG A 210 -18.46 0.12 4.89
CA ARG A 210 -18.93 1.52 4.81
C ARG A 210 -18.59 2.18 3.47
N PHE A 211 -17.41 1.88 2.96
CA PHE A 211 -16.82 2.44 1.75
C PHE A 211 -16.31 1.27 0.90
N THR A 212 -17.23 0.67 0.15
CA THR A 212 -16.96 -0.53 -0.66
C THR A 212 -15.83 -0.27 -1.66
N ARG A 213 -14.65 -0.83 -1.39
CA ARG A 213 -13.48 -0.75 -2.29
C ARG A 213 -13.61 -1.70 -3.48
N PHE A 214 -14.26 -2.84 -3.25
CA PHE A 214 -14.56 -3.85 -4.27
C PHE A 214 -15.81 -4.63 -3.89
N LYS A 215 -16.46 -5.25 -4.86
CA LYS A 215 -17.71 -5.97 -4.62
C LYS A 215 -17.45 -7.34 -4.00
N ILE A 216 -18.00 -7.57 -2.81
CA ILE A 216 -17.99 -8.89 -2.15
C ILE A 216 -19.25 -9.66 -2.53
N LYS A 217 -19.09 -10.75 -3.28
CA LYS A 217 -20.22 -11.62 -3.68
C LYS A 217 -20.89 -12.20 -2.44
N GLY A 218 -22.21 -12.05 -2.34
CA GLY A 218 -23.03 -12.56 -1.23
C GLY A 218 -23.14 -11.62 -0.03
N TYR A 219 -22.36 -10.54 0.02
CA TYR A 219 -22.56 -9.49 1.01
C TYR A 219 -23.81 -8.67 0.67
N ASN A 220 -24.80 -8.68 1.56
CA ASN A 220 -26.05 -7.91 1.48
C ASN A 220 -26.64 -7.69 2.88
N GLN A 221 -27.73 -6.92 3.00
CA GLN A 221 -28.34 -6.60 4.29
C GLN A 221 -28.80 -7.84 5.07
N GLU A 222 -29.40 -8.83 4.41
CA GLU A 222 -29.88 -10.05 5.06
C GLU A 222 -28.71 -10.84 5.68
N TRP A 223 -27.64 -10.99 4.91
CA TRP A 223 -26.41 -11.62 5.39
C TRP A 223 -25.80 -10.82 6.55
N PHE A 224 -25.74 -9.50 6.45
CA PHE A 224 -25.22 -8.64 7.52
C PHE A 224 -25.99 -8.84 8.84
N GLU A 225 -27.31 -8.73 8.78
CA GLU A 225 -28.22 -8.90 9.92
C GLU A 225 -28.06 -10.27 10.58
N ARG A 226 -27.95 -11.33 9.76
CA ARG A 226 -27.84 -12.71 10.22
C ARG A 226 -26.47 -13.06 10.78
N GLU A 227 -25.40 -12.66 10.09
CA GLU A 227 -24.07 -13.24 10.30
C GLU A 227 -23.16 -12.38 11.19
N ILE A 228 -23.28 -11.05 11.15
CA ILE A 228 -22.29 -10.16 11.78
C ILE A 228 -22.88 -9.04 12.63
N LYS A 229 -24.14 -8.63 12.46
CA LYS A 229 -24.72 -7.49 13.20
C LYS A 229 -24.58 -7.60 14.72
N ALA A 230 -24.82 -8.79 15.29
CA ALA A 230 -24.68 -9.01 16.72
C ALA A 230 -23.24 -8.70 17.21
N ARG A 231 -22.24 -9.13 16.43
CA ARG A 231 -20.83 -8.85 16.70
C ARG A 231 -20.51 -7.36 16.54
N ILE A 232 -21.05 -6.68 15.52
CA ILE A 232 -20.88 -5.22 15.37
C ILE A 232 -21.45 -4.45 16.56
N ILE A 233 -22.61 -4.86 17.10
CA ILE A 233 -23.20 -4.25 18.31
C ILE A 233 -22.31 -4.46 19.54
N GLU A 234 -21.66 -5.62 19.65
CA GLU A 234 -20.69 -5.90 20.71
C GLU A 234 -19.44 -5.02 20.56
N LEU A 235 -18.86 -4.95 19.35
CA LEU A 235 -17.68 -4.12 19.08
C LEU A 235 -17.94 -2.62 19.32
N ASN A 236 -19.17 -2.12 19.15
CA ASN A 236 -19.55 -0.74 19.51
C ASN A 236 -19.53 -0.46 21.03
N LYS A 237 -19.26 -1.46 21.87
CA LYS A 237 -19.11 -1.31 23.32
C LYS A 237 -17.66 -1.45 23.79
N THR A 238 -16.72 -1.57 22.86
CA THR A 238 -15.28 -1.60 23.16
C THR A 238 -14.78 -0.27 23.74
N ASP A 239 -13.63 -0.31 24.41
CA ASP A 239 -12.90 0.87 24.89
C ASP A 239 -12.00 1.48 23.79
N ASP A 240 -11.83 0.80 22.65
CA ASP A 240 -11.16 1.35 21.48
C ASP A 240 -12.06 2.39 20.79
N GLU A 241 -11.70 3.68 20.92
CA GLU A 241 -12.52 4.79 20.47
C GLU A 241 -12.75 4.80 18.94
N GLU A 242 -11.74 4.42 18.15
CA GLU A 242 -11.86 4.39 16.69
C GLU A 242 -12.80 3.25 16.26
N LEU A 243 -12.61 2.05 16.78
CA LEU A 243 -13.48 0.91 16.47
C LEU A 243 -14.93 1.16 16.90
N LYS A 244 -15.13 1.75 18.08
CA LYS A 244 -16.43 2.20 18.56
C LYS A 244 -17.07 3.22 17.63
N LEU A 245 -16.31 4.22 17.18
CA LEU A 245 -16.78 5.24 16.26
C LEU A 245 -17.19 4.64 14.91
N GLN A 246 -16.35 3.78 14.34
CA GLN A 246 -16.56 3.13 13.04
C GLN A 246 -17.78 2.20 13.05
N THR A 247 -17.94 1.39 14.09
CA THR A 247 -19.12 0.52 14.27
C THR A 247 -20.41 1.32 14.49
N LYS A 248 -20.34 2.45 15.21
CA LYS A 248 -21.49 3.36 15.37
C LYS A 248 -21.96 3.92 14.03
N TYR A 249 -21.05 4.22 13.10
CA TYR A 249 -21.43 4.67 11.77
C TYR A 249 -22.06 3.57 10.91
N LEU A 250 -21.66 2.32 11.09
CA LEU A 250 -22.22 1.18 10.36
C LEU A 250 -23.63 0.80 10.84
N LEU A 251 -23.97 1.13 12.09
CA LEU A 251 -25.27 0.84 12.70
C LEU A 251 -26.34 1.93 12.52
N ARG A 252 -26.01 3.02 11.83
CA ARG A 252 -26.93 4.11 11.50
C ARG A 252 -27.65 3.85 10.19
#